data_AF-A0A0S9PJ65-F1
#
_entry.id   AF-A0A0S9PJ65-F1
#
_cell.length_a   1.000
_cell.length_b   1.000
_cell.length_c   1.000
_cell.angle_alpha   90.00
_cell.angle_beta   90.00
_cell.angle_gamma   90.00
#
_symmetry.space_group_name_H-M   'P 1'
#
loop_
_entity.id
_entity.type
_entity.pdbx_description
1 polymer ?
#
loop_
_entity_poly.entity_id
_entity_poly.type
_entity_poly.pdbx_seq_one_letter_code
_entity_poly.pdbx_strand_id
1 'polypeptide(L)'
;MSALLLVSQLASLLATVLLPGVVLIVVLKQGWMRRLAVPIDAGATWRDGRPVFGRTKTWLGVVIYVGGAAIVAGVLGHPDLGSWVAPVLRGPRSAAIGFAIGVAYVLGELVNSFVKRRVGIASSVETSSRWRGVQRIADLADGIVAVSVLLVALGSSPLLVAATALVGVVVHATTDLVMHRLRLKSR
;
A
#
# COMPACT_ATOMS: atom_id res chain seq x y z
N MET A 1 -8.19 -25.92 5.24
CA MET A 1 -6.98 -25.17 5.66
C MET A 1 -7.02 -25.01 7.17
N SER A 2 -5.97 -25.40 7.89
CA SER A 2 -5.95 -25.18 9.35
C SER A 2 -5.87 -23.68 9.66
N ALA A 3 -6.35 -23.28 10.85
CA ALA A 3 -6.31 -21.88 11.27
C ALA A 3 -4.88 -21.32 11.27
N LEU A 4 -3.91 -22.10 11.76
CA LEU A 4 -2.50 -21.73 11.77
C LEU A 4 -1.96 -21.48 10.35
N LEU A 5 -2.32 -22.33 9.39
CA LEU A 5 -1.89 -22.17 8.00
C LEU A 5 -2.53 -20.94 7.34
N LEU A 6 -3.81 -20.65 7.63
CA LEU A 6 -4.45 -19.43 7.15
C LEU A 6 -3.73 -18.19 7.69
N VAL A 7 -3.40 -18.19 8.99
CA VAL A 7 -2.71 -17.07 9.66
C VAL A 7 -1.30 -16.87 9.11
N SER A 8 -0.54 -17.93 8.83
CA SER A 8 0.80 -17.77 8.25
C SER A 8 0.74 -17.30 6.79
N GLN A 9 -0.20 -17.81 6.00
CA GLN A 9 -0.39 -17.38 4.62
C GLN A 9 -0.83 -15.91 4.54
N LEU A 10 -1.80 -15.49 5.36
CA LEU A 10 -2.22 -14.08 5.37
C LEU A 10 -1.09 -13.16 5.85
N ALA A 11 -0.29 -13.60 6.84
CA ALA A 11 0.87 -12.85 7.31
C ALA A 11 1.91 -12.67 6.20
N SER A 12 2.17 -13.72 5.40
CA SER A 12 3.08 -13.64 4.26
C SER A 12 2.61 -12.64 3.19
N LEU A 13 1.31 -12.57 2.91
CA LEU A 13 0.74 -11.57 2.00
C LEU A 13 0.85 -10.16 2.57
N LEU A 14 0.49 -9.97 3.85
CA LEU A 14 0.60 -8.67 4.51
C LEU A 14 2.05 -8.16 4.54
N ALA A 15 3.02 -9.05 4.74
CA ALA A 15 4.44 -8.68 4.78
C ALA A 15 4.90 -7.98 3.48
N THR A 16 4.35 -8.35 2.32
CA THR A 16 4.71 -7.74 1.03
C THR A 16 4.35 -6.26 0.91
N VAL A 17 3.41 -5.76 1.72
CA VAL A 17 3.00 -4.34 1.74
C VAL A 17 3.44 -3.65 3.03
N LEU A 18 3.29 -4.33 4.17
CA LEU A 18 3.61 -3.78 5.49
C LEU A 18 5.10 -3.48 5.65
N LEU A 19 5.99 -4.40 5.25
CA LEU A 19 7.43 -4.19 5.41
C LEU A 19 7.93 -3.01 4.56
N PRO A 20 7.56 -2.88 3.27
CA PRO A 20 7.87 -1.67 2.51
C PRO A 20 7.29 -0.38 3.13
N GLY A 21 6.07 -0.42 3.67
CA GLY A 21 5.47 0.72 4.34
C GLY A 21 6.25 1.16 5.58
N VAL A 22 6.69 0.23 6.41
CA VAL A 22 7.56 0.50 7.57
C VAL A 22 8.90 1.09 7.12
N VAL A 23 9.52 0.52 6.07
CA VAL A 23 10.76 1.04 5.49
C VAL A 23 10.58 2.48 5.01
N LEU A 24 9.48 2.79 4.30
CA LEU A 24 9.17 4.14 3.85
C LEU A 24 9.07 5.13 5.02
N ILE A 25 8.37 4.74 6.10
CA ILE A 25 8.25 5.57 7.31
C ILE A 25 9.64 5.87 7.90
N VAL A 26 10.51 4.87 8.01
CA VAL A 26 11.88 5.02 8.53
C VAL A 26 12.69 5.94 7.62
N VAL A 27 12.68 5.70 6.31
CA VAL A 27 13.41 6.51 5.31
C VAL A 27 12.96 7.97 5.36
N LEU A 28 11.65 8.23 5.45
CA LEU A 28 11.11 9.58 5.57
C LEU A 28 11.54 10.25 6.88
N LYS A 29 11.46 9.54 8.01
CA LYS A 29 11.85 10.05 9.32
C LYS A 29 13.33 10.41 9.39
N GLN A 30 14.19 9.60 8.78
CA GLN A 30 15.64 9.84 8.75
C GLN A 30 16.07 10.82 7.65
N GLY A 31 15.13 11.27 6.80
CA GLY A 31 15.45 12.15 5.68
C GLY A 31 16.41 11.49 4.68
N TRP A 32 16.35 10.16 4.53
CA TRP A 32 17.15 9.44 3.54
C TRP A 32 16.52 9.56 2.14
N MET A 33 17.34 9.42 1.10
CA MET A 33 16.90 9.37 -0.30
C MET A 33 16.01 10.56 -0.74
N ARG A 34 16.20 11.76 -0.16
CA ARG A 34 15.38 12.97 -0.43
C ARG A 34 15.33 13.35 -1.92
N ARG A 35 16.35 12.96 -2.70
CA ARG A 35 16.38 13.16 -4.17
C ARG A 35 15.24 12.44 -4.90
N LEU A 36 14.69 11.37 -4.33
CA LEU A 36 13.54 10.65 -4.88
C LEU A 36 12.20 11.15 -4.31
N ALA A 37 12.21 12.03 -3.30
CA ALA A 37 11.00 12.61 -2.71
C ALA A 37 10.39 13.70 -3.63
N VAL A 38 10.39 13.47 -4.94
CA VAL A 38 9.83 14.32 -5.98
C VAL A 38 8.38 13.89 -6.22
N PRO A 39 7.40 14.83 -6.24
CA PRO A 39 6.01 14.51 -6.56
C PRO A 39 5.88 13.83 -7.93
N ILE A 40 5.06 12.78 -8.00
CA ILE A 40 4.84 12.01 -9.24
C ILE A 40 4.21 12.88 -10.32
N ASP A 41 3.33 13.80 -9.94
CA ASP A 41 2.68 14.71 -10.88
C ASP A 41 3.57 15.90 -11.29
N ALA A 42 4.76 16.07 -10.70
CA ALA A 42 5.66 17.20 -10.95
C ALA A 42 4.98 18.59 -10.87
N GLY A 43 3.91 18.72 -10.07
CA GLY A 43 3.12 19.95 -9.96
C GLY A 43 2.07 20.15 -11.05
N ALA A 44 1.86 19.16 -11.93
CA ALA A 44 0.82 19.19 -12.95
C ALA A 44 -0.58 19.31 -12.33
N THR A 45 -1.43 20.06 -13.04
CA THR A 45 -2.84 20.24 -12.72
C THR A 45 -3.72 19.51 -13.73
N TRP A 46 -4.90 19.10 -13.29
CA TRP A 46 -5.93 18.55 -14.16
C TRP A 46 -6.79 19.66 -14.76
N ARG A 47 -7.73 19.30 -15.64
CA ARG A 47 -8.64 20.26 -16.33
C ARG A 47 -9.45 21.15 -15.38
N ASP A 48 -9.60 20.74 -14.13
CA ASP A 48 -10.29 21.50 -13.07
C ASP A 48 -9.36 22.47 -12.31
N GLY A 49 -8.12 22.65 -12.75
CA GLY A 49 -7.11 23.51 -12.13
C GLY A 49 -6.50 22.95 -10.85
N ARG A 50 -6.89 21.74 -10.41
CA ARG A 50 -6.40 21.13 -9.16
C ARG A 50 -5.25 20.15 -9.45
N PRO A 51 -4.35 19.88 -8.50
CA PRO A 51 -3.26 18.92 -8.69
C PRO A 51 -3.77 17.55 -9.16
N VAL A 52 -2.97 16.81 -9.95
CA VAL A 52 -3.37 15.47 -10.40
C VAL A 52 -3.43 14.51 -9.21
N PHE A 53 -2.32 14.38 -8.45
CA PHE A 53 -2.24 13.50 -7.27
C PHE A 53 -1.98 14.30 -5.99
N GLY A 54 -1.17 15.37 -6.07
CA GLY A 54 -0.72 16.18 -4.96
C GLY A 54 0.68 15.81 -4.47
N ARG A 55 1.28 16.74 -3.70
CA ARG A 55 2.71 16.74 -3.37
C ARG A 55 3.19 15.56 -2.52
N THR A 56 2.29 14.87 -1.84
CA THR A 56 2.61 13.76 -0.93
C THR A 56 2.83 12.43 -1.66
N LYS A 57 2.36 12.30 -2.91
CA LYS A 57 2.58 11.10 -3.73
C LYS A 57 3.88 11.27 -4.51
N THR A 58 4.96 10.63 -4.04
CA THR A 58 6.33 10.81 -4.54
C THR A 58 6.93 9.55 -5.15
N TRP A 59 7.91 9.71 -6.02
CA TRP A 59 8.66 8.59 -6.61
C TRP A 59 9.37 7.72 -5.58
N LEU A 60 9.82 8.30 -4.46
CA LEU A 60 10.38 7.57 -3.33
C LEU A 60 9.42 6.50 -2.81
N GLY A 61 8.15 6.88 -2.62
CA GLY A 61 7.10 5.93 -2.21
C GLY A 61 6.91 4.81 -3.22
N VAL A 62 6.88 5.14 -4.51
CA VAL A 62 6.76 4.14 -5.60
C VAL A 62 7.92 3.15 -5.57
N VAL A 63 9.15 3.64 -5.53
CA VAL A 63 10.35 2.81 -5.53
C VAL A 63 10.38 1.88 -4.31
N ILE A 64 10.06 2.40 -3.12
CA ILE A 64 10.08 1.61 -1.89
C ILE A 64 8.96 0.56 -1.91
N TYR A 65 7.72 0.91 -2.26
CA TYR A 65 6.63 -0.06 -2.28
C TYR A 65 6.81 -1.12 -3.36
N VAL A 66 7.12 -0.73 -4.60
CA VAL A 66 7.28 -1.67 -5.71
C VAL A 66 8.52 -2.55 -5.52
N GLY A 67 9.67 -1.94 -5.26
CA GLY A 67 10.92 -2.66 -5.06
C GLY A 67 10.92 -3.48 -3.77
N GLY A 68 10.42 -2.91 -2.68
CA GLY A 68 10.32 -3.60 -1.40
C GLY A 68 9.38 -4.80 -1.45
N ALA A 69 8.21 -4.68 -2.08
CA ALA A 69 7.29 -5.81 -2.24
C ALA A 69 7.91 -6.93 -3.09
N ALA A 70 8.62 -6.58 -4.17
CA ALA A 70 9.34 -7.54 -5.00
C ALA A 70 10.43 -8.28 -4.21
N ILE A 71 11.22 -7.57 -3.40
CA ILE A 71 12.26 -8.17 -2.55
C ILE A 71 11.65 -9.10 -1.51
N VAL A 72 10.63 -8.64 -0.78
CA VAL A 72 9.96 -9.44 0.27
C VAL A 72 9.35 -10.70 -0.33
N ALA A 73 8.60 -10.58 -1.42
CA ALA A 73 8.04 -11.74 -2.09
C ALA A 73 9.12 -12.67 -2.65
N GLY A 74 10.20 -12.12 -3.22
CA GLY A 74 11.38 -12.86 -3.66
C GLY A 74 11.93 -13.78 -2.58
N VAL A 75 12.16 -13.22 -1.37
CA VAL A 75 12.61 -13.98 -0.20
C VAL A 75 11.58 -15.03 0.23
N LEU A 76 10.29 -14.67 0.30
CA LEU A 76 9.21 -15.60 0.67
C LEU A 76 9.02 -16.75 -0.33
N GLY A 77 9.41 -16.55 -1.59
CA GLY A 77 9.35 -17.58 -2.62
C GLY A 77 10.40 -18.67 -2.51
N HIS A 78 11.34 -18.57 -1.55
CA HIS A 78 12.35 -19.59 -1.33
C HIS A 78 11.70 -20.95 -1.01
N PRO A 79 12.16 -22.07 -1.62
CA PRO A 79 11.54 -23.38 -1.47
C PRO A 79 11.32 -23.82 -0.01
N ASP A 80 12.30 -23.52 0.86
CA ASP A 80 12.28 -23.90 2.28
C ASP A 80 11.17 -23.20 3.09
N LEU A 81 10.64 -22.08 2.60
CA LEU A 81 9.57 -21.34 3.27
C LEU A 81 8.17 -21.74 2.77
N GLY A 82 8.10 -22.58 1.74
CA GLY A 82 6.88 -22.83 0.97
C GLY A 82 5.71 -23.40 1.77
N SER A 83 5.94 -24.08 2.89
CA SER A 83 4.87 -24.73 3.66
C SER A 83 3.89 -23.74 4.30
N TRP A 84 4.36 -22.57 4.73
CA TRP A 84 3.57 -21.56 5.46
C TRP A 84 3.30 -20.28 4.65
N VAL A 85 4.00 -20.05 3.55
CA VAL A 85 3.81 -18.90 2.65
C VAL A 85 2.55 -19.07 1.80
N ALA A 86 1.85 -17.98 1.48
CA ALA A 86 0.69 -18.00 0.59
C ALA A 86 1.03 -18.62 -0.77
N PRO A 87 0.20 -19.51 -1.33
CA PRO A 87 0.50 -20.24 -2.57
C PRO A 87 0.95 -19.35 -3.73
N VAL A 88 0.32 -18.18 -3.87
CA VAL A 88 0.63 -17.19 -4.93
C VAL A 88 2.07 -16.63 -4.82
N LEU A 89 2.69 -16.65 -3.64
CA LEU A 89 4.06 -16.14 -3.44
C LEU A 89 5.13 -17.24 -3.51
N ARG A 90 4.76 -18.49 -3.78
CA ARG A 90 5.72 -19.61 -3.78
C ARG A 90 6.45 -19.72 -5.13
N GLY A 91 7.74 -20.06 -5.07
CA GLY A 91 8.53 -20.41 -6.24
C GLY A 91 9.11 -19.21 -6.98
N PRO A 92 9.68 -19.43 -8.19
CA PRO A 92 10.61 -18.50 -8.82
C PRO A 92 9.97 -17.20 -9.33
N ARG A 93 8.64 -17.16 -9.46
CA ARG A 93 7.90 -15.97 -9.91
C ARG A 93 7.53 -15.04 -8.76
N SER A 94 7.87 -15.38 -7.53
CA SER A 94 7.47 -14.65 -6.33
C SER A 94 7.88 -13.17 -6.38
N ALA A 95 9.09 -12.85 -6.84
CA ALA A 95 9.56 -11.47 -6.97
C ALA A 95 8.73 -10.66 -7.98
N ALA A 96 8.36 -11.27 -9.11
CA ALA A 96 7.50 -10.63 -10.12
C ALA A 96 6.07 -10.41 -9.59
N ILE A 97 5.57 -11.34 -8.77
CA ILE A 97 4.28 -11.21 -8.11
C ILE A 97 4.32 -10.12 -7.05
N GLY A 98 5.39 -10.04 -6.25
CA GLY A 98 5.63 -8.93 -5.32
C GLY A 98 5.71 -7.58 -6.02
N PHE A 99 6.39 -7.51 -7.16
CA PHE A 99 6.40 -6.31 -8.01
C PHE A 99 4.98 -5.91 -8.42
N ALA A 100 4.18 -6.87 -8.92
CA ALA A 100 2.79 -6.62 -9.30
C ALA A 100 1.93 -6.17 -8.11
N ILE A 101 2.11 -6.76 -6.92
CA ILE A 101 1.45 -6.35 -5.68
C ILE A 101 1.81 -4.90 -5.33
N GLY A 102 3.09 -4.54 -5.36
CA GLY A 102 3.53 -3.18 -5.07
C GLY A 102 2.97 -2.16 -6.08
N VAL A 103 2.93 -2.50 -7.37
CA VAL A 103 2.32 -1.66 -8.41
C VAL A 103 0.82 -1.50 -8.16
N ALA A 104 0.09 -2.59 -7.91
CA ALA A 104 -1.34 -2.55 -7.64
C ALA A 104 -1.65 -1.69 -6.41
N TYR A 105 -0.88 -1.85 -5.33
CA TYR A 105 -1.03 -1.04 -4.12
C TYR A 105 -0.84 0.46 -4.41
N VAL A 106 0.25 0.82 -5.09
CA VAL A 106 0.54 2.21 -5.47
C VAL A 106 -0.54 2.79 -6.38
N LEU A 107 -1.03 2.02 -7.37
CA LEU A 107 -2.11 2.46 -8.24
C LEU A 107 -3.40 2.72 -7.47
N GLY A 108 -3.77 1.85 -6.53
CA GLY A 108 -4.91 2.07 -5.64
C GLY A 108 -4.80 3.40 -4.89
N GLU A 109 -3.65 3.65 -4.26
CA GLU A 109 -3.40 4.91 -3.57
C GLU A 109 -3.44 6.15 -4.50
N LEU A 110 -2.95 6.02 -5.74
CA LEU A 110 -2.96 7.10 -6.72
C LEU A 110 -4.38 7.41 -7.22
N VAL A 111 -5.19 6.39 -7.49
CA VAL A 111 -6.60 6.55 -7.85
C VAL A 111 -7.36 7.27 -6.74
N ASN A 112 -7.18 6.84 -5.49
CA ASN A 112 -7.79 7.54 -4.35
C ASN A 112 -7.29 8.99 -4.23
N SER A 113 -5.99 9.23 -4.40
CA SER A 113 -5.44 10.59 -4.39
C SER A 113 -6.04 11.47 -5.49
N PHE A 114 -6.18 10.94 -6.70
CA PHE A 114 -6.81 11.64 -7.82
C PHE A 114 -8.25 12.00 -7.51
N VAL A 115 -9.07 11.04 -7.05
CA VAL A 115 -10.48 11.27 -6.68
C VAL A 115 -10.59 12.34 -5.60
N LYS A 116 -9.75 12.29 -4.56
CA LYS A 116 -9.69 13.32 -3.51
C LYS A 116 -9.49 14.73 -4.09
N ARG A 117 -8.61 14.89 -5.09
CA ARG A 117 -8.40 16.20 -5.75
C ARG A 117 -9.65 16.65 -6.52
N ARG A 118 -10.34 15.74 -7.21
CA ARG A 118 -11.56 16.07 -7.98
C ARG A 118 -12.73 16.51 -7.08
N VAL A 119 -12.79 16.05 -5.83
CA VAL A 119 -13.79 16.50 -4.84
C VAL A 119 -13.32 17.67 -3.95
N GLY A 120 -12.15 18.25 -4.23
CA GLY A 120 -11.68 19.49 -3.59
C GLY A 120 -10.96 19.28 -2.26
N ILE A 121 -10.58 18.05 -1.93
CA ILE A 121 -9.81 17.73 -0.72
C ILE A 121 -8.34 18.01 -1.00
N ALA A 122 -7.64 18.77 -0.15
CA ALA A 122 -6.21 19.09 -0.30
C ALA A 122 -5.29 17.95 0.18
N SER A 123 -4.00 17.98 -0.21
CA SER A 123 -3.02 16.93 0.09
C SER A 123 -2.60 16.82 1.56
N SER A 124 -2.97 17.79 2.40
CA SER A 124 -2.39 17.98 3.73
C SER A 124 -3.41 18.25 4.84
N VAL A 125 -4.62 18.69 4.50
CA VAL A 125 -5.58 19.13 5.51
C VAL A 125 -6.51 17.98 5.86
N GLU A 126 -6.56 17.61 7.15
CA GLU A 126 -7.73 16.97 7.76
C GLU A 126 -8.93 17.86 7.46
N THR A 127 -9.56 17.61 6.33
CA THR A 127 -10.60 18.49 5.84
C THR A 127 -11.79 18.24 6.76
N SER A 128 -12.32 19.31 7.37
CA SER A 128 -13.66 19.39 7.95
C SER A 128 -14.72 19.27 6.85
N SER A 129 -14.57 18.27 5.98
CA SER A 129 -15.46 17.95 4.89
C SER A 129 -16.61 17.13 5.45
N ARG A 130 -17.82 17.41 4.98
CA ARG A 130 -19.01 16.56 5.18
C ARG A 130 -18.78 15.09 4.80
N TRP A 131 -17.75 14.80 4.01
CA TRP A 131 -17.38 13.46 3.54
C TRP A 131 -16.33 12.73 4.40
N ARG A 132 -15.96 13.25 5.57
CA ARG A 132 -14.84 12.72 6.40
C ARG A 132 -14.94 11.22 6.66
N GLY A 133 -16.14 10.69 6.96
CA GLY A 133 -16.35 9.26 7.21
C GLY A 133 -16.08 8.40 5.97
N VAL A 134 -16.67 8.77 4.84
CA VAL A 134 -16.46 8.09 3.55
C VAL A 134 -15.01 8.16 3.11
N GLN A 135 -14.38 9.32 3.28
CA GLN A 135 -12.97 9.51 2.96
C GLN A 135 -12.07 8.60 3.80
N ARG A 136 -12.33 8.47 5.11
CA ARG A 136 -11.54 7.60 5.97
C ARG A 136 -11.61 6.14 5.52
N ILE A 137 -12.79 5.68 5.12
CA ILE A 137 -12.98 4.32 4.59
C ILE A 137 -12.21 4.17 3.28
N ALA A 138 -12.32 5.13 2.37
CA ALA A 138 -11.59 5.11 1.10
C ALA A 138 -10.07 5.13 1.30
N ASP A 139 -9.56 5.96 2.22
CA ASP A 139 -8.14 6.06 2.56
C ASP A 139 -7.61 4.76 3.17
N LEU A 140 -8.41 4.02 3.94
CA LEU A 140 -8.00 2.73 4.48
C LEU A 140 -8.03 1.61 3.44
N ALA A 141 -8.97 1.68 2.49
CA ALA A 141 -9.28 0.60 1.57
C ALA A 141 -8.55 0.68 0.22
N ASP A 142 -8.05 1.85 -0.20
CA ASP A 142 -7.58 2.12 -1.56
C ASP A 142 -6.58 1.09 -2.12
N GLY A 143 -5.36 1.03 -1.57
CA GLY A 143 -4.33 0.06 -1.97
C GLY A 143 -4.74 -1.38 -1.66
N ILE A 144 -5.53 -1.60 -0.61
CA ILE A 144 -5.99 -2.93 -0.20
C ILE A 144 -6.95 -3.53 -1.23
N VAL A 145 -7.90 -2.76 -1.73
CA VAL A 145 -8.85 -3.20 -2.76
C VAL A 145 -8.09 -3.53 -4.04
N ALA A 146 -7.15 -2.68 -4.46
CA ALA A 146 -6.37 -2.93 -5.67
C ALA A 146 -5.54 -4.22 -5.57
N VAL A 147 -4.87 -4.45 -4.43
CA VAL A 147 -4.14 -5.71 -4.18
C VAL A 147 -5.10 -6.90 -4.10
N SER A 148 -6.27 -6.75 -3.48
CA SER A 148 -7.27 -7.83 -3.37
C SER A 148 -7.77 -8.28 -4.74
N VAL A 149 -8.06 -7.34 -5.64
CA VAL A 149 -8.45 -7.62 -7.03
C VAL A 149 -7.33 -8.38 -7.75
N LEU A 150 -6.09 -7.93 -7.62
CA LEU A 150 -4.94 -8.63 -8.20
C LEU A 150 -4.82 -10.06 -7.67
N LEU A 151 -4.90 -10.27 -6.35
CA LEU A 151 -4.76 -11.59 -5.75
C LEU A 151 -5.86 -12.56 -6.19
N VAL A 152 -7.10 -12.08 -6.33
CA VAL A 152 -8.20 -12.88 -6.90
C VAL A 152 -7.92 -13.22 -8.37
N ALA A 153 -7.46 -12.25 -9.16
CA ALA A 153 -7.10 -12.48 -10.57
C ALA A 153 -5.95 -13.49 -10.74
N LEU A 154 -5.04 -13.55 -9.76
CA LEU A 154 -3.96 -14.55 -9.69
C LEU A 154 -4.42 -15.91 -9.10
N GLY A 155 -5.71 -16.10 -8.84
CA GLY A 155 -6.28 -17.36 -8.38
C GLY A 155 -6.12 -17.63 -6.88
N SER A 156 -5.84 -16.61 -6.07
CA SER A 156 -5.78 -16.77 -4.60
C SER A 156 -7.17 -17.09 -4.04
N SER A 157 -7.22 -17.89 -2.97
CA SER A 157 -8.47 -18.24 -2.29
C SER A 157 -9.24 -16.98 -1.85
N PRO A 158 -10.54 -16.84 -2.17
CA PRO A 158 -11.34 -15.69 -1.73
C PRO A 158 -11.34 -15.48 -0.22
N LEU A 159 -11.31 -16.56 0.57
CA LEU A 159 -11.23 -16.49 2.03
C LEU A 159 -9.90 -15.88 2.49
N LEU A 160 -8.79 -16.31 1.90
CA LEU A 160 -7.47 -15.76 2.22
C LEU A 160 -7.41 -14.28 1.84
N VAL A 161 -7.89 -13.90 0.66
CA VAL A 161 -7.93 -12.50 0.22
C VAL A 161 -8.80 -11.66 1.15
N ALA A 162 -10.00 -12.11 1.48
CA ALA A 162 -10.90 -11.40 2.40
C ALA A 162 -10.30 -11.24 3.80
N ALA A 163 -9.67 -12.29 4.34
CA ALA A 163 -8.97 -12.25 5.62
C ALA A 163 -7.78 -11.28 5.59
N THR A 164 -6.95 -11.34 4.54
CA THR A 164 -5.83 -10.41 4.34
C THR A 164 -6.31 -8.98 4.21
N ALA A 165 -7.39 -8.71 3.47
CA ALA A 165 -7.95 -7.37 3.33
C ALA A 165 -8.48 -6.82 4.65
N LEU A 166 -9.23 -7.63 5.42
CA LEU A 166 -9.78 -7.24 6.71
C LEU A 166 -8.66 -6.89 7.71
N VAL A 167 -7.67 -7.77 7.86
CA VAL A 167 -6.51 -7.53 8.73
C VAL A 167 -5.68 -6.36 8.21
N GLY A 168 -5.53 -6.24 6.89
CA GLY A 168 -4.85 -5.14 6.23
C GLY A 168 -5.45 -3.78 6.58
N VAL A 169 -6.78 -3.66 6.61
CA VAL A 169 -7.48 -2.41 7.01
C VAL A 169 -7.15 -2.05 8.46
N VAL A 170 -7.14 -3.03 9.36
CA VAL A 170 -6.77 -2.82 10.77
C VAL A 170 -5.31 -2.37 10.89
N VAL A 171 -4.39 -3.04 10.20
CA VAL A 171 -2.96 -2.69 10.17
C VAL A 171 -2.74 -1.30 9.57
N HIS A 172 -3.43 -0.95 8.49
CA HIS A 172 -3.35 0.37 7.88
C HIS A 172 -3.83 1.45 8.86
N ALA A 173 -4.97 1.27 9.50
CA ALA A 173 -5.50 2.19 10.50
C ALA A 173 -4.54 2.41 11.68
N THR A 174 -3.91 1.33 12.18
CA THR A 174 -2.91 1.43 13.26
C THR A 174 -1.65 2.16 12.81
N THR A 175 -1.18 1.92 11.58
CA THR A 175 0.01 2.59 11.03
C THR A 175 -0.26 4.08 10.85
N ASP A 176 -1.45 4.45 10.38
CA ASP A 176 -1.88 5.85 10.25
C ASP A 176 -1.89 6.58 11.61
N LEU A 177 -2.36 5.90 12.67
CA LEU A 177 -2.30 6.41 14.04
C LEU A 177 -0.86 6.61 14.51
N VAL A 178 0.03 5.65 14.23
CA VAL A 178 1.45 5.74 14.58
C VAL A 178 2.12 6.92 13.83
N MET A 179 1.86 7.08 12.54
CA MET A 179 2.40 8.19 11.74
C MET A 179 1.94 9.56 12.26
N HIS A 180 0.69 9.66 12.71
CA HIS A 180 0.19 10.87 13.37
C HIS A 180 0.91 11.14 14.70
N ARG A 181 1.12 10.11 15.54
CA ARG A 181 1.87 10.26 16.80
C ARG A 181 3.33 10.66 16.57
N LEU A 182 3.95 10.15 15.51
CA LEU A 182 5.32 10.47 15.11
C LEU A 182 5.45 11.83 14.39
N ARG A 183 4.36 12.58 14.19
CA ARG A 183 4.32 13.88 13.49
C ARG A 183 4.90 13.83 12.07
N LEU A 184 4.82 12.66 11.41
CA LEU A 184 5.32 12.48 10.04
C LEU A 184 4.32 12.96 8.98
N LYS A 185 3.02 12.98 9.30
CA LYS A 185 2.03 13.78 8.56
C LYS A 185 2.18 15.22 9.03
N SER A 186 2.84 16.06 8.23
CA SER A 186 2.82 17.51 8.46
C SER A 186 1.36 17.99 8.40
N ARG A 187 1.00 18.88 9.32
CA ARG A 187 -0.27 19.63 9.31
C ARG A 187 -0.56 20.27 7.96
#